data_AF-A0A0N5BBN1-F1
#
_entry.id   AF-A0A0N5BBN1-F1
#
_cell.length_a   1.000
_cell.length_b   1.000
_cell.length_c   1.000
_cell.angle_alpha   90.00
_cell.angle_beta   90.00
_cell.angle_gamma   90.00
#
_symmetry.space_group_name_H-M   'P 1'
#
loop_
_entity.id
_entity.type
_entity.pdbx_description
1 polymer ?
#
loop_
_entity_poly.entity_id
_entity_poly.type
_entity_poly.pdbx_seq_one_letter_code
_entity_poly.pdbx_strand_id
1 'polypeptide(L)'
;MYSNSSKTLTADRYCKELKEMHYKLTVLKPELVNRRNPILLHDNARFHVSKTTVQKLNEKRYKTLSHLSYSADLSPTNYHFFKKL
;
A
#
# COMPACT_ATOMS: atom_id res chain seq x y z
N MET A 1 15.84 4.78 -1.78
CA MET A 1 16.03 5.09 -0.35
C MET A 1 15.92 3.80 0.44
N TYR A 2 17.05 3.35 1.01
CA TYR A 2 17.15 2.13 1.80
C TYR A 2 16.35 2.26 3.10
N SER A 3 15.50 1.28 3.39
CA SER A 3 14.92 1.10 4.72
C SER A 3 16.05 1.01 5.75
N ASN A 4 15.96 1.79 6.84
CA ASN A 4 16.84 1.68 8.01
C ASN A 4 17.09 0.20 8.36
N SER A 5 18.36 -0.21 8.30
CA SER A 5 18.84 -1.54 7.90
C SER A 5 18.66 -2.70 8.90
N SER A 6 17.65 -2.67 9.77
CA SER A 6 17.38 -3.80 10.69
C SER A 6 15.96 -3.87 11.25
N LYS A 7 15.02 -3.05 10.76
CA LYS A 7 13.62 -3.14 11.21
C LYS A 7 12.77 -3.89 10.19
N THR A 8 12.60 -5.20 10.40
CA THR A 8 11.70 -6.06 9.65
C THR A 8 10.33 -5.38 9.48
N LEU A 9 9.87 -5.27 8.23
CA LEU A 9 8.56 -4.72 7.95
C LEU A 9 7.50 -5.73 8.41
N THR A 10 6.77 -5.37 9.46
CA THR A 10 5.66 -6.18 10.01
C THR A 10 4.32 -5.68 9.49
N ALA A 11 3.30 -6.53 9.60
CA ALA A 11 1.92 -6.15 9.30
C ALA A 11 1.47 -4.91 10.08
N ASP A 12 1.78 -4.84 11.38
CA ASP A 12 1.39 -3.71 12.22
C ASP A 12 2.04 -2.39 11.79
N ARG A 13 3.32 -2.46 11.40
CA ARG A 13 4.02 -1.30 10.87
C ARG A 13 3.39 -0.85 9.56
N TYR A 14 3.10 -1.79 8.66
CA TYR A 14 2.41 -1.48 7.41
C TYR A 14 1.02 -0.86 7.64
N CYS A 15 0.25 -1.35 8.61
CA CYS A 15 -1.04 -0.77 9.00
C CYS A 15 -0.91 0.68 9.53
N LYS A 16 0.18 1.01 10.23
CA LYS A 16 0.47 2.40 10.63
C LYS A 16 0.75 3.28 9.41
N GLU A 17 1.59 2.81 8.49
CA GLU A 17 1.87 3.53 7.23
C GLU A 17 0.60 3.74 6.40
N LEU A 18 -0.29 2.74 6.31
CA LEU A 18 -1.59 2.87 5.63
C LEU A 18 -2.47 3.96 6.26
N LYS A 19 -2.46 4.07 7.60
CA LYS A 19 -3.22 5.12 8.31
C LYS A 19 -2.67 6.51 8.01
N GLU A 20 -1.36 6.67 8.04
CA GLU A 20 -0.70 7.94 7.71
C GLU A 20 -0.92 8.33 6.24
N MET A 21 -0.80 7.36 5.33
CA MET A 21 -1.08 7.55 3.91
C MET A 21 -2.53 7.99 3.68
N HIS A 22 -3.49 7.36 4.37
CA HIS A 22 -4.90 7.73 4.27
C HIS A 22 -5.16 9.16 4.76
N TYR A 23 -4.58 9.57 5.88
CA TYR A 23 -4.67 10.96 6.36
C TYR A 23 -4.13 11.94 5.32
N LYS A 24 -2.93 11.69 4.78
CA LYS A 24 -2.36 12.54 3.73
C LYS A 24 -3.24 12.59 2.47
N LEU A 25 -3.83 11.46 2.06
CA LEU A 25 -4.77 11.44 0.94
C LEU A 25 -6.05 12.24 1.23
N THR A 26 -6.59 12.22 2.45
CA THR A 26 -7.77 13.05 2.78
C THR A 26 -7.49 14.54 2.64
N VAL A 27 -6.27 14.98 2.94
CA VAL A 27 -5.86 16.39 2.80
C VAL A 27 -5.56 16.73 1.34
N LEU A 28 -4.77 15.90 0.65
CA LEU A 28 -4.27 16.19 -0.70
C LEU A 28 -5.30 15.92 -1.80
N LYS A 29 -6.15 14.90 -1.61
CA LYS A 29 -7.12 14.42 -2.61
C LYS A 29 -8.42 13.96 -1.94
N PRO A 30 -9.16 14.85 -1.26
CA PRO A 30 -10.39 14.49 -0.54
C PRO A 30 -11.44 13.82 -1.44
N GLU A 31 -11.52 14.18 -2.72
CA GLU A 31 -12.47 13.57 -3.67
C GLU A 31 -12.21 12.07 -3.89
N LEU A 32 -10.93 11.66 -3.91
CA LEU A 32 -10.56 10.27 -4.10
C LEU A 32 -11.02 9.41 -2.92
N VAL A 33 -10.82 9.91 -1.70
CA VAL A 33 -11.19 9.20 -0.47
C VAL A 33 -12.69 9.19 -0.25
N ASN A 34 -13.35 10.33 -0.44
CA ASN A 34 -14.76 10.50 -0.08
C ASN A 34 -15.74 10.00 -1.15
N ARG A 35 -15.37 10.04 -2.45
CA ARG A 35 -16.31 9.76 -3.55
C ARG A 35 -16.00 8.50 -4.34
N ARG A 36 -14.73 8.10 -4.44
CA ARG A 36 -14.31 7.10 -5.45
C ARG A 36 -13.84 5.77 -4.89
N ASN A 37 -13.75 5.60 -3.56
CA ASN A 37 -13.19 4.42 -2.89
C ASN A 37 -11.83 4.00 -3.51
N PRO A 38 -10.71 4.41 -2.92
CA PRO A 38 -9.40 4.21 -3.53
C PRO A 38 -9.09 2.73 -3.82
N ILE A 39 -8.49 2.49 -4.98
CA ILE A 39 -7.95 1.18 -5.36
C ILE A 39 -6.46 1.19 -5.03
N LEU A 40 -6.01 0.23 -4.21
CA LEU A 40 -4.63 0.05 -3.82
C LEU A 40 -3.99 -1.07 -4.64
N LEU A 41 -2.81 -0.79 -5.18
CA LEU A 41 -1.95 -1.76 -5.84
C LEU A 41 -0.68 -1.93 -5.00
N HIS A 42 -0.45 -3.15 -4.52
CA HIS A 42 0.78 -3.59 -3.84
C HIS A 42 1.05 -5.06 -4.18
N ASP A 43 2.25 -5.55 -3.86
CA ASP A 43 2.61 -6.95 -4.05
C ASP A 43 2.02 -7.86 -2.96
N ASN A 44 2.14 -9.17 -3.15
CA ASN A 44 1.59 -10.17 -2.25
C ASN A 44 2.54 -10.50 -1.07
N ALA A 45 3.39 -9.56 -0.66
CA ALA A 45 4.29 -9.79 0.47
C ALA A 45 3.49 -10.18 1.72
N ARG A 46 4.04 -11.07 2.55
CA ARG A 46 3.31 -11.72 3.67
C ARG A 46 2.60 -10.74 4.59
N PHE A 47 3.21 -9.58 4.86
CA PHE A 47 2.62 -8.56 5.72
C PHE A 47 1.47 -7.80 5.03
N HIS A 48 1.50 -7.62 3.70
CA HIS A 48 0.42 -6.97 2.96
C HIS A 48 -0.85 -7.80 2.87
N VAL A 49 -0.71 -9.13 2.76
CA VAL A 49 -1.84 -10.07 2.70
C VAL A 49 -2.23 -10.61 4.08
N SER A 50 -1.63 -10.10 5.16
CA SER A 50 -1.95 -10.52 6.53
C SER A 50 -3.40 -10.16 6.89
N LYS A 51 -4.01 -10.94 7.79
CA LYS A 51 -5.38 -10.70 8.27
C LYS A 51 -5.56 -9.27 8.82
N THR A 52 -4.59 -8.80 9.61
CA THR A 52 -4.61 -7.45 10.18
C THR A 52 -4.62 -6.37 9.11
N THR A 53 -3.81 -6.54 8.07
CA THR A 53 -3.76 -5.58 6.95
C THR A 53 -5.02 -5.60 6.11
N VAL A 54 -5.54 -6.78 5.76
CA VAL A 54 -6.79 -6.92 5.02
C VAL A 54 -7.95 -6.27 5.79
N GLN A 55 -8.03 -6.51 7.10
CA GLN A 55 -9.02 -5.83 7.96
C GLN A 55 -8.87 -4.32 7.91
N LYS A 56 -7.63 -3.81 7.95
CA LYS A 56 -7.36 -2.37 7.89
C LYS A 56 -7.78 -1.73 6.58
N LEU A 57 -7.53 -2.40 5.46
CA LEU A 57 -7.94 -1.94 4.13
C LEU A 57 -9.47 -1.92 4.01
N ASN A 58 -10.15 -2.94 4.54
CA ASN A 58 -11.61 -3.00 4.58
C ASN A 58 -12.23 -1.88 5.43
N GLU A 59 -11.70 -1.61 6.63
CA GLU A 59 -12.12 -0.49 7.48
C GLU A 59 -12.06 0.85 6.73
N LYS A 60 -11.07 1.01 5.87
CA LYS A 60 -10.83 2.22 5.08
C LYS A 60 -11.46 2.18 3.69
N ARG A 61 -12.19 1.13 3.35
CA ARG A 61 -12.86 0.90 2.05
C ARG A 61 -11.91 0.95 0.85
N TYR A 62 -10.65 0.55 1.05
CA TYR A 62 -9.71 0.38 -0.05
C TYR A 62 -9.99 -0.94 -0.75
N LYS A 63 -10.19 -0.88 -2.06
CA LYS A 63 -10.20 -2.09 -2.89
C LYS A 63 -8.77 -2.45 -3.22
N THR A 64 -8.39 -3.71 -3.05
CA THR A 64 -7.05 -4.18 -3.43
C THR A 64 -7.12 -4.77 -4.82
N LEU A 65 -6.26 -4.29 -5.74
CA LEU A 65 -6.14 -4.91 -7.07
C LEU A 65 -5.32 -6.20 -6.93
N SER A 66 -5.83 -7.29 -7.48
CA SER A 66 -5.12 -8.57 -7.47
C SER A 66 -3.80 -8.45 -8.23
N HIS A 67 -2.69 -8.76 -7.57
CA HIS A 67 -1.37 -8.78 -8.19
C HIS A 67 -0.89 -10.23 -8.34
N LEU A 68 -0.40 -10.61 -9.53
CA LEU A 68 0.32 -11.88 -9.70
C LEU A 68 1.65 -11.84 -8.95
N SER A 69 2.00 -12.96 -8.32
CA SER A 69 3.32 -13.13 -7.69
C SER A 69 4.44 -12.90 -8.70
N TYR A 70 5.55 -12.31 -8.25
CA TYR A 70 6.78 -12.07 -9.05
C TYR A 70 6.62 -11.21 -10.30
N SER A 71 5.57 -10.40 -10.38
CA SER A 71 5.33 -9.53 -11.54
C SER A 71 5.84 -8.10 -11.31
N ALA A 72 7.14 -7.94 -11.04
CA ALA A 72 7.72 -6.62 -10.77
C ALA A 72 7.45 -5.61 -11.90
N ASP A 73 7.43 -6.06 -13.15
CA ASP A 73 7.13 -5.23 -14.33
C ASP A 73 5.70 -4.69 -14.35
N LEU A 74 4.78 -5.30 -13.60
CA LEU A 74 3.39 -4.84 -13.48
C LEU A 74 3.19 -3.84 -12.33
N SER A 75 4.23 -3.58 -11.52
CA SER A 75 4.17 -2.58 -10.44
C SER A 75 4.75 -1.25 -10.93
N PRO A 76 3.94 -0.18 -11.06
CA PRO A 76 4.41 1.15 -11.41
C PRO A 76 5.54 1.65 -10.51
N THR A 77 5.49 1.30 -9.23
CA THR A 77 6.54 1.63 -8.26
C THR A 77 7.88 1.02 -8.68
N ASN A 78 7.90 -0.22 -9.15
CA ASN A 78 9.13 -0.91 -9.53
C ASN A 78 9.63 -0.47 -10.91
N TYR A 79 8.79 -0.51 -11.95
CA TYR A 79 9.26 -0.27 -13.33
C TYR A 79 9.48 1.22 -13.65
N HIS A 80 8.76 2.14 -13.00
CA HIS A 80 8.84 3.57 -13.30
C HIS A 80 9.59 4.36 -12.23
N PHE A 81 9.22 4.21 -10.95
CA PHE A 81 9.82 5.02 -9.89
C PHE A 81 11.20 4.48 -9.49
N PHE A 82 11.33 3.21 -9.13
CA PHE A 82 12.60 2.64 -8.70
C PHE A 82 13.61 2.47 -9.82
N LYS A 83 13.17 2.26 -11.07
CA LYS A 83 14.08 2.24 -12.22
C LYS A 83 14.79 3.59 -12.48
N LYS A 84 14.18 4.70 -12.04
CA LYS A 84 14.70 6.07 -12.20
C LYS A 84 15.42 6.60 -10.96
N LEU A 85 15.51 5.80 -9.90
CA LEU A 85 16.18 6.13 -8.64
C LEU A 85 17.59 5.57 -8.62
#